data_AF-A0AAV0Y694-F1
#
_entry.id   AF-A0AAV0Y694-F1
#
_cell.length_a   1.000
_cell.length_b   1.000
_cell.length_c   1.000
_cell.angle_alpha   90.00
_cell.angle_beta   90.00
_cell.angle_gamma   90.00
#
_symmetry.space_group_name_H-M   'P 1'
#
loop_
_entity.id
_entity.type
_entity.pdbx_description
1 polymer ?
#
loop_
_entity_poly.entity_id
_entity_poly.type
_entity_poly.pdbx_seq_one_letter_code
_entity_poly.pdbx_strand_id
1 'polypeptide(L)'
;MLKFTGQKLQLLDDYDMLLMFENGIRGGLVQASKRYARANNDKTPDYDETKDKSWIIYQDCNNNLYGWAMSQCMPYGGFKNLQQAIKNGLIVEKVHRVIHFNQSDWLAKYIKLNTEMRKRATNAFEKDFFKLMNNAVFGKTMQSKRKEMKMELVSCEWRLQKLINKSTFKYCTNYNENLNAVALENKIIKFDKPIYIGFAVLDISKTMMYDYHYNVMQRHYGDKIKLMYTDTDSLIYYIETQDFYVDLAANSNLLDRMDTANLPRDHPCYIADRKKEPGLFSDEYLFERGTGLPPKQRQKHGHSKSR
;
A
#
# COMPACT_ATOMS: atom_id res chain seq x y z
N MET A 1 -16.21 -10.77 1.61
CA MET A 1 -16.16 -9.55 2.43
C MET A 1 -17.57 -9.12 2.87
N LEU A 2 -18.39 -8.38 2.09
CA LEU A 2 -19.70 -7.89 2.59
C LEU A 2 -20.70 -8.97 3.02
N LYS A 3 -20.77 -10.08 2.27
CA LYS A 3 -21.60 -11.24 2.67
C LYS A 3 -21.16 -11.86 4.01
N PHE A 4 -19.87 -11.75 4.32
CA PHE A 4 -19.30 -12.30 5.55
C PHE A 4 -19.47 -11.34 6.73
N THR A 5 -19.28 -10.05 6.51
CA THR A 5 -19.38 -9.03 7.57
C THR A 5 -20.82 -8.63 7.87
N GLY A 6 -21.76 -8.87 6.94
CA GLY A 6 -23.15 -8.44 7.06
C GLY A 6 -23.35 -6.92 6.97
N GLN A 7 -22.28 -6.16 6.75
CA GLN A 7 -22.31 -4.70 6.73
C GLN A 7 -23.00 -4.19 5.47
N LYS A 8 -23.95 -3.27 5.65
CA LYS A 8 -24.53 -2.49 4.54
C LYS A 8 -23.73 -1.21 4.38
N LEU A 9 -23.21 -0.99 3.18
CA LEU A 9 -22.46 0.21 2.83
C LEU A 9 -23.39 1.22 2.15
N GLN A 10 -23.36 2.47 2.62
CA GLN A 10 -23.98 3.58 1.90
C GLN A 10 -23.12 3.91 0.67
N LEU A 11 -23.74 4.04 -0.51
CA LEU A 11 -23.08 4.57 -1.69
C LEU A 11 -23.15 6.10 -1.68
N LEU A 12 -22.16 6.73 -2.33
CA LEU A 12 -22.17 8.17 -2.54
C LEU A 12 -23.21 8.48 -3.63
N ASP A 13 -24.24 9.22 -3.24
CA ASP A 13 -25.33 9.69 -4.11
C ASP A 13 -25.01 11.07 -4.71
N ASP A 14 -24.26 11.89 -3.98
CA ASP A 14 -23.79 13.20 -4.43
C ASP A 14 -22.51 13.10 -5.29
N TYR A 15 -22.59 13.64 -6.51
CA TYR A 15 -21.47 13.70 -7.45
C TYR A 15 -20.30 14.55 -6.94
N ASP A 16 -20.56 15.64 -6.23
CA ASP A 16 -19.51 16.51 -5.69
C ASP A 16 -18.75 15.81 -4.56
N MET A 17 -19.46 15.00 -3.77
CA MET A 17 -18.84 14.18 -2.73
C MET A 17 -17.95 13.10 -3.36
N LEU A 18 -18.44 12.44 -4.42
CA LEU A 18 -17.64 11.48 -5.19
C LEU A 18 -16.38 12.15 -5.77
N LEU A 19 -16.53 13.30 -6.43
CA LEU A 19 -15.42 14.04 -7.03
C LEU A 19 -14.41 14.50 -5.96
N MET A 20 -14.88 14.87 -4.77
CA MET A 20 -14.03 15.20 -3.64
C MET A 20 -13.16 14.01 -3.21
N PHE A 21 -13.74 12.80 -3.07
CA PHE A 21 -12.94 11.61 -2.76
C PHE A 21 -11.99 11.27 -3.92
N GLU A 22 -12.45 11.27 -5.18
CA GLU A 22 -11.62 11.02 -6.36
C GLU A 22 -10.41 11.98 -6.43
N ASN A 23 -10.63 13.28 -6.19
CA ASN A 23 -9.57 14.29 -6.19
C ASN A 23 -8.69 14.24 -4.95
N GLY A 24 -9.20 13.74 -3.82
CA GLY A 24 -8.47 13.57 -2.57
C GLY A 24 -7.56 12.34 -2.56
N ILE A 25 -7.84 11.34 -3.39
CA ILE A 25 -7.03 10.13 -3.48
C ILE A 25 -5.57 10.48 -3.82
N ARG A 26 -4.67 10.04 -2.94
CA ARG A 26 -3.22 10.05 -3.14
C ARG A 26 -2.72 8.64 -2.86
N GLY A 27 -1.96 8.07 -3.80
CA GLY A 27 -1.42 6.72 -3.70
C GLY A 27 -0.42 6.53 -2.57
N GLY A 28 0.30 5.40 -2.59
CA GLY A 28 1.36 5.11 -1.62
C GLY A 28 2.45 6.19 -1.61
N LEU A 29 3.09 6.34 -0.45
CA LEU A 29 4.22 7.25 -0.28
C LEU A 29 5.43 6.70 -1.04
N VAL A 30 5.92 7.44 -2.05
CA VAL A 30 7.15 7.06 -2.75
C VAL A 30 8.07 8.26 -2.81
N GLN A 31 9.24 8.16 -2.18
CA GLN A 31 10.22 9.25 -2.14
C GLN A 31 11.63 8.69 -2.07
N ALA A 32 12.55 9.32 -2.80
CA ALA A 32 13.98 9.05 -2.75
C ALA A 32 14.71 10.32 -2.28
N SER A 33 15.05 10.38 -0.99
CA SER A 33 15.69 11.56 -0.40
C SER A 33 17.20 11.57 -0.62
N LYS A 34 17.84 10.40 -0.62
CA LYS A 34 19.27 10.26 -0.89
C LYS A 34 19.51 9.11 -1.85
N ARG A 35 20.21 9.39 -2.95
CA ARG A 35 20.36 8.46 -4.08
C ARG A 35 21.43 7.41 -3.87
N TYR A 36 22.40 7.69 -3.00
CA TYR A 36 23.52 6.80 -2.72
C TYR A 36 23.96 6.95 -1.26
N ALA A 37 24.08 5.83 -0.56
CA ALA A 37 24.80 5.74 0.71
C ALA A 37 25.60 4.45 0.74
N ARG A 38 26.72 4.51 1.44
CA ARG A 38 27.58 3.37 1.74
C ARG A 38 27.62 3.13 3.24
N ALA A 39 27.30 1.92 3.66
CA ALA A 39 27.42 1.51 5.06
C ALA A 39 28.88 1.21 5.40
N ASN A 40 29.29 1.47 6.64
CA ASN A 40 30.59 1.10 7.18
C ASN A 40 30.39 0.21 8.42
N ASN A 41 30.47 -1.10 8.25
CA ASN A 41 30.37 -2.05 9.37
C ASN A 41 31.14 -3.33 9.09
N ASP A 42 31.33 -4.13 10.14
CA ASP A 42 32.13 -5.36 10.14
C ASP A 42 31.64 -6.42 9.13
N LYS A 43 30.42 -6.27 8.59
CA LYS A 43 29.83 -7.14 7.56
C LYS A 43 30.05 -6.64 6.13
N THR A 44 30.63 -5.46 5.95
CA THR A 44 30.97 -4.92 4.63
C THR A 44 32.42 -5.23 4.24
N PRO A 45 32.70 -5.57 2.98
CA PRO A 45 34.04 -5.95 2.54
C PRO A 45 35.08 -4.81 2.58
N ASP A 46 34.64 -3.56 2.70
CA ASP A 46 35.49 -2.36 2.72
C ASP A 46 35.42 -1.63 4.07
N TYR A 47 35.30 -2.40 5.15
CA TYR A 47 35.22 -1.86 6.51
C TYR A 47 36.48 -1.08 6.89
N ASP A 48 36.28 0.12 7.43
CA ASP A 48 37.35 1.02 7.87
C ASP A 48 37.12 1.36 9.34
N GLU A 49 38.02 0.87 10.20
CA GLU A 49 37.99 1.10 11.67
C GLU A 49 38.17 2.58 12.04
N THR A 50 38.69 3.41 11.13
CA THR A 50 38.92 4.83 11.39
C THR A 50 37.66 5.68 11.25
N LYS A 51 36.59 5.13 10.67
CA LYS A 51 35.32 5.82 10.43
C LYS A 51 34.23 5.29 11.35
N ASP A 52 33.28 6.17 11.68
CA ASP A 52 32.12 5.79 12.48
C ASP A 52 31.33 4.65 11.82
N LYS A 53 30.86 3.71 12.64
CA LYS A 53 30.06 2.59 12.18
C LYS A 53 28.69 3.07 11.69
N SER A 54 28.25 2.51 10.57
CA SER A 54 26.96 2.81 9.98
C SER A 54 26.33 1.60 9.31
N TRP A 55 25.01 1.58 9.33
CA TRP A 55 24.17 0.50 8.84
C TRP A 55 23.17 1.01 7.82
N ILE A 56 22.90 0.22 6.78
CA ILE A 56 21.79 0.44 5.85
C ILE A 56 20.79 -0.67 6.08
N ILE A 57 19.54 -0.31 6.35
CA ILE A 57 18.49 -1.24 6.75
C ILE A 57 17.31 -1.08 5.83
N TYR A 58 16.77 -2.21 5.38
CA TYR A 58 15.58 -2.27 4.54
C TYR A 58 14.42 -2.85 5.37
N GLN A 59 13.57 -1.97 5.87
CA GLN A 59 12.41 -2.33 6.67
C GLN A 59 11.16 -2.32 5.80
N ASP A 60 10.51 -3.47 5.70
CA ASP A 60 9.30 -3.63 4.91
C ASP A 60 8.12 -4.03 5.81
N CYS A 61 6.98 -3.35 5.70
CA CYS A 61 5.73 -3.76 6.34
C CYS A 61 5.08 -4.93 5.58
N ASN A 62 5.86 -6.00 5.44
CA ASN A 62 5.60 -7.23 4.69
C ASN A 62 4.33 -7.96 5.11
N ASN A 63 3.90 -7.66 6.32
CA ASN A 63 2.69 -8.16 6.92
C ASN A 63 1.50 -7.25 6.56
N ASN A 64 1.24 -7.10 5.26
CA ASN A 64 -0.02 -6.60 4.73
C ASN A 64 -0.47 -5.25 5.34
N LEU A 65 0.26 -4.17 5.04
CA LEU A 65 -0.04 -2.79 5.46
C LEU A 65 -1.52 -2.41 5.27
N TYR A 66 -2.10 -2.73 4.11
CA TYR A 66 -3.51 -2.46 3.84
C TYR A 66 -4.46 -3.35 4.65
N GLY A 67 -4.07 -4.60 4.94
CA GLY A 67 -4.80 -5.46 5.87
C GLY A 67 -4.86 -4.89 7.28
N TRP A 68 -3.72 -4.42 7.80
CA TRP A 68 -3.68 -3.75 9.10
C TRP A 68 -4.58 -2.51 9.09
N ALA A 69 -4.46 -1.66 8.06
CA ALA A 69 -5.30 -0.47 7.94
C ALA A 69 -6.79 -0.84 7.89
N MET A 70 -7.19 -1.82 7.08
CA MET A 70 -8.57 -2.34 7.01
C MET A 70 -9.07 -2.97 8.32
N SER A 71 -8.18 -3.31 9.25
CA SER A 71 -8.58 -3.80 10.58
C SER A 71 -8.92 -2.68 11.56
N GLN A 72 -8.64 -1.42 11.21
CA GLN A 72 -9.03 -0.26 11.98
C GLN A 72 -10.51 0.11 11.74
N CYS A 73 -11.00 1.14 12.43
CA CYS A 73 -12.34 1.67 12.19
C CYS A 73 -12.46 2.21 10.76
N MET A 74 -13.43 1.67 10.02
CA MET A 74 -13.68 1.99 8.62
C MET A 74 -15.02 2.71 8.46
N PRO A 75 -15.09 3.75 7.61
CA PRO A 75 -16.35 4.39 7.27
C PRO A 75 -17.31 3.40 6.59
N TYR A 76 -18.61 3.50 6.88
CA TYR A 76 -19.64 2.68 6.24
C TYR A 76 -20.90 3.44 5.78
N GLY A 77 -21.09 4.68 6.25
CA GLY A 77 -22.24 5.51 5.88
C GLY A 77 -22.42 6.71 6.80
N GLY A 78 -23.60 7.33 6.76
CA GLY A 78 -23.89 8.54 7.54
C GLY A 78 -23.24 9.81 6.98
N PHE A 79 -22.89 9.81 5.69
CA PHE A 79 -22.24 10.95 5.06
C PHE A 79 -23.15 12.17 5.06
N LYS A 80 -22.77 13.21 5.80
CA LYS A 80 -23.46 14.50 5.79
C LYS A 80 -22.50 15.56 5.27
N ASN A 81 -22.92 16.25 4.20
CA ASN A 81 -22.20 17.39 3.67
C ASN A 81 -22.43 18.62 4.56
N LEU A 82 -21.37 19.40 4.79
CA LEU A 82 -21.43 20.66 5.50
C LEU A 82 -22.48 21.64 4.93
N GLN A 83 -22.78 21.57 3.63
CA GLN A 83 -23.85 22.37 3.00
C GLN A 83 -25.22 22.17 3.69
N GLN A 84 -25.52 20.97 4.19
CA GLN A 84 -26.72 20.70 4.97
C GLN A 84 -26.66 21.33 6.37
N ALA A 85 -25.46 21.38 6.98
CA ALA A 85 -25.21 21.99 8.28
C ALA A 85 -25.33 23.53 8.23
N ILE A 86 -24.87 24.16 7.14
CA ILE A 86 -25.08 25.59 6.85
C ILE A 86 -26.57 25.89 6.68
N LYS A 87 -27.31 25.03 5.98
CA LYS A 87 -28.77 25.15 5.82
C LYS A 87 -29.54 25.08 7.14
N ASN A 88 -28.93 24.50 8.19
CA ASN A 88 -29.49 24.39 9.54
C ASN A 88 -28.96 25.45 10.52
N GLY A 89 -28.34 26.53 10.03
CA GLY A 89 -28.04 27.73 10.85
C GLY A 89 -26.66 27.76 11.53
N LEU A 90 -25.73 26.89 11.15
CA LEU A 90 -24.34 26.96 11.64
C LEU A 90 -23.56 28.06 10.90
N ILE A 91 -22.96 28.98 11.66
CA ILE A 91 -22.13 30.07 11.11
C ILE A 91 -20.70 29.55 10.92
N VAL A 92 -20.22 29.57 9.69
CA VAL A 92 -18.89 29.08 9.30
C VAL A 92 -17.94 30.28 9.15
N GLU A 93 -16.88 30.35 9.97
CA GLU A 93 -15.85 31.41 9.84
C GLU A 93 -14.79 31.10 8.76
N LYS A 94 -14.34 29.84 8.66
CA LYS A 94 -13.49 29.34 7.56
C LYS A 94 -13.52 27.82 7.51
N VAL A 95 -14.07 27.24 6.44
CA VAL A 95 -14.06 25.78 6.23
C VAL A 95 -13.58 25.48 4.83
N HIS A 96 -12.56 24.61 4.74
CA HIS A 96 -12.05 24.13 3.45
C HIS A 96 -12.81 22.90 2.92
N ARG A 97 -13.24 21.97 3.80
CA ARG A 97 -14.19 20.84 3.58
C ARG A 97 -14.36 20.07 4.90
N VAL A 98 -15.58 19.64 5.25
CA VAL A 98 -15.84 18.77 6.41
C VAL A 98 -16.84 17.70 5.98
N ILE A 99 -16.54 16.44 6.31
CA ILE A 99 -17.40 15.27 6.09
C ILE A 99 -17.64 14.64 7.45
N HIS A 100 -18.89 14.51 7.84
CA HIS A 100 -19.28 13.67 8.96
C HIS A 100 -19.68 12.29 8.43
N PHE A 101 -19.23 11.21 9.07
CA PHE A 101 -19.56 9.84 8.72
C PHE A 101 -19.53 8.92 9.94
N ASN A 102 -20.23 7.79 9.84
CA ASN A 102 -20.20 6.71 10.80
C ASN A 102 -19.08 5.72 10.44
N GLN A 103 -18.38 5.24 11.46
CA GLN A 103 -17.28 4.29 11.31
C GLN A 103 -17.37 3.15 12.34
N SER A 104 -16.88 1.97 11.97
CA SER A 104 -16.75 0.81 12.86
C SER A 104 -15.68 -0.15 12.33
N ASP A 105 -15.21 -1.09 13.15
CA ASP A 105 -14.19 -2.10 12.83
C ASP A 105 -14.74 -3.28 11.99
N TRP A 106 -15.74 -3.03 11.15
CA TRP A 106 -16.52 -4.07 10.46
C TRP A 106 -15.69 -4.95 9.51
N LEU A 107 -14.55 -4.46 9.00
CA LEU A 107 -13.61 -5.24 8.17
C LEU A 107 -12.63 -6.09 8.99
N ALA A 108 -12.41 -5.79 10.27
CA ALA A 108 -11.40 -6.44 11.11
C ALA A 108 -11.61 -7.96 11.19
N LYS A 109 -12.86 -8.41 11.36
CA LYS A 109 -13.20 -9.84 11.42
C LYS A 109 -12.82 -10.58 10.13
N TYR A 110 -13.00 -9.94 8.97
CA TYR A 110 -12.66 -10.52 7.68
C TYR A 110 -11.14 -10.60 7.46
N ILE A 111 -10.40 -9.54 7.86
CA ILE A 111 -8.93 -9.56 7.77
C ILE A 111 -8.34 -10.60 8.72
N LYS A 112 -8.86 -10.69 9.95
CA LYS A 112 -8.44 -11.69 10.93
C LYS A 112 -8.62 -13.11 10.38
N LEU A 113 -9.78 -13.42 9.82
CA LEU A 113 -10.04 -14.71 9.16
C LEU A 113 -8.99 -15.01 8.07
N ASN A 114 -8.76 -14.08 7.14
CA ASN A 114 -7.80 -14.31 6.06
C ASN A 114 -6.36 -14.45 6.57
N THR A 115 -6.03 -13.77 7.66
CA THR A 115 -4.71 -13.85 8.31
C THR A 115 -4.52 -15.21 8.98
N GLU A 116 -5.52 -15.70 9.71
CA GLU A 116 -5.50 -17.03 10.31
C GLU A 116 -5.41 -18.13 9.24
N MET A 117 -6.20 -18.02 8.16
CA MET A 117 -6.13 -18.97 7.05
C MET A 117 -4.77 -18.93 6.35
N ARG A 118 -4.18 -17.74 6.18
CA ARG A 118 -2.81 -17.58 5.64
C ARG A 118 -1.74 -18.19 6.56
N LYS A 119 -1.93 -18.14 7.89
CA LYS A 119 -1.03 -18.78 8.87
C LYS A 119 -1.14 -20.31 8.81
N ARG A 120 -2.35 -20.86 8.63
CA ARG A 120 -2.62 -22.30 8.53
C ARG A 120 -2.23 -22.93 7.20
N ALA A 121 -2.22 -22.15 6.13
CA ALA A 121 -1.83 -22.60 4.80
C ALA A 121 -0.43 -23.22 4.82
N THR A 122 -0.28 -24.41 4.24
CA THR A 122 1.00 -25.09 4.09
C THR A 122 1.70 -24.63 2.81
N ASN A 123 0.91 -24.53 1.73
CA ASN A 123 1.39 -24.25 0.39
C ASN A 123 1.60 -22.75 0.11
N ALA A 124 2.57 -22.42 -0.75
CA ALA A 124 2.83 -21.05 -1.18
C ALA A 124 1.61 -20.43 -1.89
N PHE A 125 0.96 -21.22 -2.76
CA PHE A 125 -0.25 -20.81 -3.48
C PHE A 125 -1.37 -20.34 -2.55
N GLU A 126 -1.70 -21.12 -1.52
CA GLU A 126 -2.77 -20.76 -0.57
C GLU A 126 -2.41 -19.51 0.24
N LYS A 127 -1.13 -19.37 0.64
CA LYS A 127 -0.64 -18.17 1.33
C LYS A 127 -0.83 -16.92 0.48
N ASP A 128 -0.56 -17.02 -0.82
CA ASP A 128 -0.72 -15.92 -1.77
C ASP A 128 -2.18 -15.66 -2.09
N PHE A 129 -3.02 -16.70 -2.14
CA PHE A 129 -4.46 -16.56 -2.30
C PHE A 129 -5.09 -15.72 -1.19
N PHE A 130 -4.83 -16.05 0.08
CA PHE A 130 -5.38 -15.27 1.21
C PHE A 130 -4.78 -13.85 1.30
N LYS A 131 -3.53 -13.66 0.88
CA LYS A 131 -2.94 -12.32 0.71
C LYS A 131 -3.71 -11.51 -0.34
N LEU A 132 -3.96 -12.12 -1.51
CA LEU A 132 -4.67 -11.50 -2.61
C LEU A 132 -6.12 -11.16 -2.24
N MET A 133 -6.79 -11.99 -1.43
CA MET A 133 -8.16 -11.74 -0.97
C MET A 133 -8.29 -10.47 -0.13
N ASN A 134 -7.25 -10.09 0.62
CA ASN A 134 -7.20 -8.80 1.32
C ASN A 134 -6.94 -7.66 0.33
N ASN A 135 -5.90 -7.78 -0.51
CA ASN A 135 -5.54 -6.74 -1.48
C ASN A 135 -6.66 -6.45 -2.49
N ALA A 136 -7.44 -7.47 -2.86
CA ALA A 136 -8.56 -7.35 -3.77
C ALA A 136 -9.70 -6.49 -3.19
N VAL A 137 -9.92 -6.50 -1.87
CA VAL A 137 -10.92 -5.63 -1.23
C VAL A 137 -10.55 -4.18 -1.46
N PHE A 138 -9.32 -3.81 -1.12
CA PHE A 138 -8.81 -2.47 -1.36
C PHE A 138 -8.90 -2.09 -2.84
N GLY A 139 -8.37 -2.92 -3.75
CA GLY A 139 -8.39 -2.65 -5.18
C GLY A 139 -9.81 -2.49 -5.75
N LYS A 140 -10.79 -3.26 -5.25
CA LYS A 140 -12.18 -3.12 -5.66
C LYS A 140 -12.85 -1.87 -5.10
N THR A 141 -12.53 -1.45 -3.89
CA THR A 141 -13.06 -0.19 -3.32
C THR A 141 -12.54 1.03 -4.08
N MET A 142 -11.31 0.98 -4.60
CA MET A 142 -10.65 2.05 -5.36
C MET A 142 -10.87 1.99 -6.88
N GLN A 143 -11.74 1.09 -7.36
CA GLN A 143 -11.93 0.90 -8.79
C GLN A 143 -12.52 2.15 -9.46
N SER A 144 -11.76 2.76 -10.38
CA SER A 144 -12.26 3.88 -11.18
C SER A 144 -13.25 3.40 -12.24
N LYS A 145 -14.52 3.77 -12.08
CA LYS A 145 -15.60 3.44 -13.03
C LYS A 145 -15.50 4.21 -14.36
N ARG A 146 -14.81 5.34 -14.37
CA ARG A 146 -14.57 6.14 -15.59
C ARG A 146 -13.61 5.48 -16.57
N LYS A 147 -12.68 4.66 -16.06
CA LYS A 147 -11.68 3.94 -16.85
C LYS A 147 -12.16 2.56 -17.31
N GLU A 148 -13.35 2.14 -16.88
CA GLU A 148 -13.93 0.88 -17.31
C GLU A 148 -14.36 1.01 -18.78
N MET A 149 -13.90 0.09 -19.62
CA MET A 149 -14.22 0.03 -21.04
C MET A 149 -14.77 -1.34 -21.36
N LYS A 150 -15.68 -1.40 -22.33
CA LYS A 150 -16.18 -2.66 -22.86
C LYS A 150 -15.29 -3.07 -24.03
N MET A 151 -14.73 -4.26 -23.97
CA MET A 151 -13.95 -4.83 -25.07
C MET A 151 -14.73 -6.00 -25.68
N GLU A 152 -14.84 -6.03 -27.01
CA GLU A 152 -15.39 -7.16 -27.75
C GLU A 152 -14.32 -7.70 -28.72
N LEU A 153 -14.07 -9.01 -28.66
CA LEU A 153 -13.28 -9.73 -29.65
C LEU A 153 -14.17 -10.09 -30.83
N VAL A 154 -13.74 -9.73 -32.04
CA VAL A 154 -14.52 -9.90 -33.26
C VAL A 154 -13.64 -10.46 -34.37
N SER A 155 -14.11 -11.55 -34.97
CA SER A 155 -13.49 -12.19 -36.12
C SER A 155 -14.22 -11.95 -37.44
N CYS A 156 -15.45 -11.42 -37.39
CA CYS A 156 -16.25 -11.16 -38.58
C CYS A 156 -16.20 -9.67 -38.98
N GLU A 157 -15.83 -9.39 -40.23
CA GLU A 157 -15.72 -8.02 -40.76
C GLU A 157 -17.02 -7.22 -40.64
N TRP A 158 -18.17 -7.83 -40.95
CA TRP A 158 -19.46 -7.15 -40.85
C TRP A 158 -19.74 -6.64 -39.43
N ARG A 159 -19.38 -7.43 -38.41
CA ARG A 159 -19.58 -7.08 -37.01
C ARG A 159 -18.56 -6.05 -36.56
N LEU A 160 -17.33 -6.15 -37.06
CA LEU A 160 -16.28 -5.15 -36.83
C LEU A 160 -16.75 -3.78 -37.33
N GLN A 161 -17.21 -3.70 -38.58
CA GLN A 161 -17.75 -2.46 -39.16
C GLN A 161 -18.92 -1.90 -38.33
N LYS A 162 -19.82 -2.78 -37.87
CA LYS A 162 -20.95 -2.38 -37.01
C LYS A 162 -20.49 -1.80 -35.67
N LEU A 163 -19.39 -2.30 -35.09
CA LEU A 163 -18.85 -1.79 -33.83
C LEU A 163 -18.06 -0.48 -34.02
N ILE A 164 -17.31 -0.34 -35.11
CA ILE A 164 -16.59 0.89 -35.47
C ILE A 164 -17.58 2.05 -35.69
N ASN A 165 -18.72 1.77 -36.33
CA ASN A 165 -19.74 2.77 -36.59
C ASN A 165 -20.54 3.20 -35.34
N LYS A 166 -20.28 2.63 -34.16
CA LYS A 166 -20.96 3.07 -32.93
C LYS A 166 -20.34 4.38 -32.44
N SER A 167 -21.18 5.28 -31.93
CA SER A 167 -20.72 6.51 -31.27
C SER A 167 -19.87 6.28 -30.01
N THR A 168 -19.86 5.06 -29.48
CA THR A 168 -19.05 4.64 -28.33
C THR A 168 -17.71 4.04 -28.74
N PHE A 169 -17.40 3.95 -30.03
CA PHE A 169 -16.13 3.40 -30.49
C PHE A 169 -14.97 4.26 -30.02
N LYS A 170 -13.94 3.63 -29.45
CA LYS A 170 -12.72 4.32 -29.01
C LYS A 170 -11.53 3.99 -29.89
N TYR A 171 -11.19 2.70 -29.98
CA TYR A 171 -10.12 2.20 -30.83
C TYR A 171 -10.30 0.71 -31.12
N CYS A 172 -9.59 0.23 -32.13
CA CYS A 172 -9.53 -1.17 -32.50
C CYS A 172 -8.07 -1.63 -32.50
N THR A 173 -7.81 -2.80 -31.93
CA THR A 173 -6.50 -3.46 -31.97
C THR A 173 -6.62 -4.70 -32.84
N ASN A 174 -5.87 -4.76 -33.93
CA ASN A 174 -5.78 -5.97 -34.75
C ASN A 174 -4.73 -6.91 -34.12
N TYR A 175 -5.12 -8.15 -33.85
CA TYR A 175 -4.20 -9.19 -33.38
C TYR A 175 -3.73 -10.06 -34.55
N ASN A 176 -4.65 -10.40 -35.45
CA ASN A 176 -4.44 -11.27 -36.60
C ASN A 176 -5.43 -10.85 -37.72
N GLU A 177 -5.22 -11.36 -38.94
CA GLU A 177 -6.10 -11.11 -40.09
C GLU A 177 -7.59 -11.35 -39.77
N ASN A 178 -7.87 -12.37 -38.96
CA ASN A 178 -9.22 -12.77 -38.58
C ASN A 178 -9.61 -12.43 -37.14
N LEU A 179 -8.84 -11.60 -36.41
CA LEU A 179 -9.15 -11.28 -35.02
C LEU A 179 -8.82 -9.83 -34.66
N ASN A 180 -9.87 -9.10 -34.29
CA ASN A 180 -9.82 -7.72 -33.88
C ASN A 180 -10.42 -7.56 -32.48
N ALA A 181 -9.79 -6.77 -31.61
CA ALA A 181 -10.39 -6.32 -30.36
C ALA A 181 -10.88 -4.89 -30.52
N VAL A 182 -12.19 -4.70 -30.35
CA VAL A 182 -12.81 -3.38 -30.41
C VAL A 182 -13.08 -2.88 -28.99
N ALA A 183 -12.49 -1.75 -28.64
CA ALA A 183 -12.72 -1.07 -27.37
C ALA A 183 -13.85 -0.04 -27.53
N LEU A 184 -14.84 -0.12 -26.64
CA LEU A 184 -16.01 0.75 -26.60
C LEU A 184 -16.08 1.48 -25.25
N GLU A 185 -16.45 2.75 -25.29
CA GLU A 185 -16.75 3.56 -24.11
C GLU A 185 -18.13 3.23 -23.55
N ASN A 186 -18.28 3.42 -22.24
CA ASN A 186 -19.55 3.24 -21.55
C ASN A 186 -20.38 4.52 -21.65
N LYS A 187 -21.56 4.44 -22.27
CA LYS A 187 -22.50 5.58 -22.38
C LYS A 187 -23.01 6.07 -21.02
N ILE A 188 -23.20 5.13 -20.09
CA ILE A 188 -23.72 5.40 -18.75
C ILE A 188 -22.71 4.82 -17.77
N ILE A 189 -22.15 5.68 -16.92
CA ILE A 189 -21.21 5.29 -15.88
C ILE A 189 -21.99 5.22 -14.56
N LYS A 190 -22.04 4.02 -13.97
CA LYS A 190 -22.68 3.81 -12.66
C LYS A 190 -21.62 3.80 -11.56
N PHE A 191 -21.64 4.81 -10.69
CA PHE A 191 -20.77 4.89 -9.52
C PHE A 191 -21.33 4.03 -8.38
N ASP A 192 -20.97 2.75 -8.39
CA ASP A 192 -21.42 1.74 -7.42
C ASP A 192 -20.28 1.21 -6.55
N LYS A 193 -19.20 1.99 -6.44
CA LYS A 193 -17.98 1.61 -5.72
C LYS A 193 -17.83 2.48 -4.46
N PRO A 194 -17.59 1.88 -3.29
CA PRO A 194 -17.41 2.63 -2.04
C PRO A 194 -15.98 3.17 -1.95
N ILE A 195 -15.68 4.19 -2.77
CA ILE A 195 -14.33 4.78 -2.94
C ILE A 195 -13.77 5.34 -1.62
N TYR A 196 -14.65 5.83 -0.74
CA TYR A 196 -14.29 6.35 0.58
C TYR A 196 -13.59 5.30 1.47
N ILE A 197 -13.85 3.99 1.28
CA ILE A 197 -13.16 2.93 2.04
C ILE A 197 -11.70 2.89 1.62
N GLY A 198 -11.45 2.84 0.31
CA GLY A 198 -10.09 2.81 -0.21
C GLY A 198 -9.32 4.09 0.11
N PHE A 199 -9.99 5.24 0.10
CA PHE A 199 -9.44 6.50 0.59
C PHE A 199 -8.99 6.39 2.07
N ALA A 200 -9.87 5.92 2.95
CA ALA A 200 -9.55 5.75 4.38
C ALA A 200 -8.39 4.76 4.60
N VAL A 201 -8.36 3.64 3.87
CA VAL A 201 -7.27 2.66 3.94
C VAL A 201 -5.93 3.32 3.58
N LEU A 202 -5.86 4.11 2.50
CA LEU A 202 -4.63 4.81 2.11
C LEU A 202 -4.14 5.78 3.18
N ASP A 203 -5.05 6.55 3.77
CA ASP A 203 -4.71 7.55 4.79
C ASP A 203 -4.26 6.93 6.11
N ILE A 204 -4.93 5.86 6.55
CA ILE A 204 -4.53 5.09 7.74
C ILE A 204 -3.18 4.43 7.51
N SER A 205 -2.95 3.83 6.34
CA SER A 205 -1.65 3.24 5.98
C SER A 205 -0.53 4.28 5.99
N LYS A 206 -0.74 5.48 5.43
CA LYS A 206 0.27 6.56 5.47
C LYS A 206 0.54 7.02 6.90
N THR A 207 -0.51 7.16 7.71
CA THR A 207 -0.38 7.55 9.13
C THR A 207 0.46 6.55 9.91
N MET A 208 0.28 5.25 9.66
CA MET A 208 1.09 4.20 10.28
C MET A 208 2.58 4.29 9.88
N MET A 209 2.87 4.52 8.59
CA MET A 209 4.25 4.68 8.11
C MET A 209 4.90 5.94 8.72
N TYR A 210 4.15 7.03 8.87
CA TYR A 210 4.62 8.25 9.53
C TYR A 210 4.83 8.05 11.03
N ASP A 211 3.92 7.36 11.72
CA ASP A 211 4.07 7.01 13.14
C ASP A 211 5.35 6.21 13.36
N TYR A 212 5.57 5.19 12.53
CA TYR A 212 6.79 4.39 12.61
C TYR A 212 8.05 5.21 12.32
N HIS A 213 8.05 6.03 11.27
CA HIS A 213 9.23 6.84 10.96
C HIS A 213 9.51 7.90 12.03
N TYR A 214 8.53 8.73 12.39
CA TYR A 214 8.75 9.91 13.25
C TYR A 214 8.73 9.56 14.75
N ASN A 215 7.79 8.73 15.19
CA ASN A 215 7.60 8.47 16.62
C ASN A 215 8.43 7.31 17.14
N VAL A 216 8.85 6.38 16.26
CA VAL A 216 9.64 5.20 16.64
C VAL A 216 11.10 5.37 16.21
N MET A 217 11.37 5.44 14.91
CA MET A 217 12.75 5.43 14.38
C MET A 217 13.47 6.77 14.59
N GLN A 218 12.88 7.90 14.19
CA GLN A 218 13.46 9.24 14.33
C GLN A 218 13.62 9.63 15.81
N ARG A 219 12.65 9.25 16.66
CA ARG A 219 12.70 9.53 18.09
C ARG A 219 13.83 8.79 18.81
N HIS A 220 14.16 7.56 18.37
CA HIS A 220 15.24 6.79 18.98
C HIS A 220 16.62 7.23 18.51
N TYR A 221 16.81 7.39 17.19
CA TYR A 221 18.14 7.68 16.62
C TYR A 221 18.43 9.19 16.47
N GLY A 222 17.43 10.07 16.57
CA GLY A 222 17.60 11.52 16.45
C GLY A 222 18.19 11.91 15.09
N ASP A 223 19.31 12.63 15.11
CA ASP A 223 20.00 13.07 13.89
C ASP A 223 20.86 11.98 13.23
N LYS A 224 21.03 10.83 13.91
CA LYS A 224 21.84 9.70 13.42
C LYS A 224 21.11 8.82 12.41
N ILE A 225 19.84 9.11 12.10
CA ILE A 225 19.04 8.39 11.11
C ILE A 225 18.69 9.28 9.92
N LYS A 226 18.86 8.73 8.72
CA LYS A 226 18.50 9.38 7.45
C LYS A 226 17.61 8.42 6.65
N LEU A 227 16.38 8.84 6.38
CA LEU A 227 15.49 8.12 5.47
C LEU A 227 16.01 8.28 4.03
N MET A 228 16.46 7.20 3.43
CA MET A 228 17.07 7.17 2.10
C MET A 228 16.00 7.07 1.01
N TYR A 229 15.07 6.13 1.20
CA TYR A 229 14.05 5.78 0.24
C TYR A 229 12.81 5.25 0.97
N THR A 230 11.65 5.47 0.39
CA THR A 230 10.38 4.88 0.82
C THR A 230 9.53 4.55 -0.39
N ASP A 231 8.81 3.43 -0.33
CA ASP A 231 7.89 2.98 -1.37
C ASP A 231 6.75 2.18 -0.76
N THR A 232 5.61 2.85 -0.60
CA THR A 232 4.33 2.35 -0.08
C THR A 232 4.40 1.79 1.33
N ASP A 233 5.00 0.62 1.48
CA ASP A 233 5.14 -0.20 2.69
C ASP A 233 6.61 -0.45 3.08
N SER A 234 7.56 0.02 2.28
CA SER A 234 9.01 -0.12 2.54
C SER A 234 9.68 1.21 2.93
N LEU A 235 10.68 1.10 3.80
CA LEU A 235 11.54 2.18 4.29
C LEU A 235 13.00 1.72 4.25
N ILE A 236 13.85 2.54 3.64
CA ILE A 236 15.30 2.32 3.63
C ILE A 236 15.94 3.39 4.48
N TYR A 237 16.63 2.96 5.54
CA TYR A 237 17.33 3.85 6.45
C TYR A 237 18.83 3.73 6.28
N TYR A 238 19.51 4.86 6.47
CA TYR A 238 20.93 4.92 6.81
C TYR A 238 21.01 5.35 8.27
N ILE A 239 21.63 4.53 9.12
CA ILE A 239 21.71 4.73 10.56
C ILE A 239 23.17 4.70 11.00
N GLU A 240 23.60 5.71 11.73
CA GLU A 240 24.92 5.79 12.35
C GLU A 240 24.82 5.14 13.75
N THR A 241 25.13 3.85 13.83
CA THR A 241 25.11 3.04 15.07
C THR A 241 26.16 1.94 15.05
N GLN A 242 26.51 1.42 16.23
CA GLN A 242 27.42 0.29 16.39
C GLN A 242 26.82 -1.00 15.84
N ASP A 243 25.61 -1.36 16.31
CA ASP A 243 24.87 -2.53 15.82
C ASP A 243 23.36 -2.30 16.01
N PHE A 244 22.64 -2.33 14.89
CA PHE A 244 21.19 -2.17 14.87
C PHE A 244 20.43 -3.23 15.66
N TYR A 245 20.88 -4.49 15.65
CA TYR A 245 20.18 -5.56 16.34
C TYR A 245 20.40 -5.49 17.85
N VAL A 246 21.54 -4.94 18.30
CA VAL A 246 21.75 -4.64 19.71
C VAL A 246 20.80 -3.52 20.16
N ASP A 247 20.66 -2.47 19.37
CA ASP A 247 19.71 -1.38 19.63
C ASP A 247 18.26 -1.90 19.67
N LEU A 248 17.93 -2.83 18.77
CA LEU A 248 16.61 -3.46 18.70
C LEU A 248 16.33 -4.31 19.95
N ALA A 249 17.29 -5.11 20.41
CA ALA A 249 17.15 -5.91 21.61
C ALA A 249 17.08 -5.06 22.90
N ALA A 250 17.79 -3.93 22.93
CA ALA A 250 17.84 -3.03 24.08
C ALA A 250 16.59 -2.14 24.21
N ASN A 251 15.86 -1.89 23.13
CA ASN A 251 14.68 -1.02 23.13
C ASN A 251 13.40 -1.76 22.73
N SER A 252 12.55 -2.04 23.71
CA SER A 252 11.25 -2.70 23.50
C SER A 252 10.36 -1.94 22.52
N ASN A 253 10.40 -0.60 22.49
CA ASN A 253 9.59 0.20 21.57
C ASN A 253 9.95 -0.05 20.09
N LEU A 254 11.21 -0.39 19.80
CA LEU A 254 11.62 -0.77 18.45
C LEU A 254 11.22 -2.22 18.17
N LEU A 255 11.53 -3.13 19.10
CA LEU A 255 11.28 -4.56 18.93
C LEU A 255 9.79 -4.88 18.78
N ASP A 256 8.91 -4.17 19.50
CA ASP A 256 7.46 -4.31 19.45
C ASP A 256 6.84 -3.96 18.11
N ARG A 257 7.56 -3.22 17.26
CA ARG A 257 7.14 -2.86 15.91
C ARG A 257 7.73 -3.76 14.83
N MET A 258 8.54 -4.77 15.19
CA MET A 258 9.24 -5.65 14.24
C MET A 258 8.71 -7.09 14.24
N ASP A 259 8.67 -7.69 13.05
CA ASP A 259 8.55 -9.15 12.85
C ASP A 259 9.95 -9.73 12.60
N THR A 260 10.54 -10.30 13.65
CA THR A 260 11.87 -10.91 13.64
C THR A 260 11.84 -12.43 13.48
N ALA A 261 10.69 -13.01 13.14
CA ALA A 261 10.53 -14.47 13.06
C ALA A 261 11.30 -15.13 11.90
N ASN A 262 11.85 -14.32 10.99
CA ASN A 262 12.72 -14.78 9.90
C ASN A 262 14.21 -14.84 10.31
N LEU A 263 14.58 -14.31 11.47
CA LEU A 263 15.95 -14.39 11.97
C LEU A 263 16.28 -15.84 12.43
N PRO A 264 17.58 -16.21 12.48
CA PRO A 264 18.01 -17.47 13.07
C PRO A 264 17.52 -17.64 14.52
N ARG A 265 17.23 -18.87 14.95
CA ARG A 265 16.65 -19.14 16.29
C ARG A 265 17.57 -18.79 17.45
N ASP A 266 18.87 -18.79 17.18
CA ASP A 266 19.96 -18.42 18.07
C ASP A 266 20.19 -16.90 18.14
N HIS A 267 19.50 -16.10 17.31
CA HIS A 267 19.65 -14.66 17.29
C HIS A 267 18.93 -13.99 18.49
N PRO A 268 19.54 -13.01 19.18
CA PRO A 268 18.98 -12.39 20.39
C PRO A 268 17.63 -11.68 20.17
N CYS A 269 17.37 -11.22 18.94
CA CYS A 269 16.09 -10.59 18.58
C CYS A 269 15.00 -11.56 18.09
N TYR A 270 15.23 -12.88 18.06
CA TYR A 270 14.30 -13.85 17.48
C TYR A 270 13.00 -13.95 18.30
N ILE A 271 11.86 -13.66 17.67
CA ILE A 271 10.53 -13.81 18.26
C ILE A 271 9.63 -14.55 17.26
N ALA A 272 9.19 -15.77 17.62
CA ALA A 272 8.39 -16.61 16.74
C ALA A 272 6.91 -16.19 16.66
N ASP A 273 6.36 -15.62 17.73
CA ASP A 273 4.91 -15.39 17.87
C ASP A 273 4.37 -14.35 16.88
N ARG A 274 5.21 -13.38 16.53
CA ARG A 274 4.88 -12.22 15.67
C ARG A 274 4.91 -12.51 14.18
N LYS A 275 5.21 -13.76 13.81
CA LYS A 275 5.34 -14.18 12.41
C LYS A 275 4.07 -13.87 11.62
N LYS A 276 4.21 -13.03 10.60
CA LYS A 276 3.14 -12.63 9.68
C LYS A 276 1.99 -11.87 10.34
N GLU A 277 2.22 -11.25 11.49
CA GLU A 277 1.23 -10.39 12.14
C GLU A 277 1.09 -9.05 11.42
N PRO A 278 -0.14 -8.64 11.03
CA PRO A 278 -0.32 -7.43 10.25
C PRO A 278 0.20 -6.17 10.93
N GLY A 279 0.90 -5.33 10.17
CA GLY A 279 1.38 -4.03 10.65
C GLY A 279 2.73 -4.06 11.39
N LEU A 280 3.46 -5.18 11.33
CA LEU A 280 4.86 -5.24 11.78
C LEU A 280 5.83 -5.14 10.61
N PHE A 281 7.01 -4.59 10.88
CA PHE A 281 8.09 -4.42 9.92
C PHE A 281 9.07 -5.59 9.99
N SER A 282 9.41 -6.18 8.85
CA SER A 282 10.48 -7.17 8.74
C SER A 282 11.69 -6.59 8.04
N ASP A 283 12.88 -7.05 8.42
CA ASP A 283 14.10 -6.76 7.67
C ASP A 283 14.17 -7.68 6.44
N GLU A 284 14.11 -7.11 5.24
CA GLU A 284 13.96 -7.92 4.02
C GLU A 284 15.27 -8.29 3.33
N TYR A 285 16.38 -7.58 3.57
CA TYR A 285 17.70 -7.97 3.04
C TYR A 285 18.82 -7.25 3.80
N LEU A 286 19.78 -8.01 4.33
CA LEU A 286 21.12 -7.50 4.64
C LEU A 286 21.78 -7.09 3.32
N PHE A 287 22.06 -5.80 3.12
CA PHE A 287 22.87 -5.35 1.99
C PHE A 287 24.31 -5.88 2.16
N GLU A 288 24.60 -7.12 1.77
CA GLU A 288 25.93 -7.74 1.77
C GLU A 288 26.95 -7.03 0.86
N ARG A 289 26.57 -5.92 0.19
CA ARG A 289 27.45 -5.14 -0.67
C ARG A 289 27.56 -3.67 -0.29
N GLY A 290 27.11 -3.29 0.91
CA GLY A 290 27.32 -1.96 1.47
C GLY A 290 26.83 -0.78 0.64
N THR A 291 26.05 -0.98 -0.44
CA THR A 291 25.64 0.07 -1.39
C THR A 291 24.13 0.08 -1.58
N GLY A 292 23.46 1.08 -0.98
CA GLY A 292 22.02 1.25 -1.05
C GLY A 292 21.58 1.91 -2.36
N LEU A 293 21.16 1.12 -3.35
CA LEU A 293 20.41 1.61 -4.52
C LEU A 293 18.95 1.11 -4.42
N PRO A 294 17.94 1.98 -4.61
CA PRO A 294 16.54 1.60 -4.48
C PRO A 294 16.11 0.56 -5.52
N PRO A 295 15.25 -0.42 -5.18
CA PRO A 295 14.89 -1.55 -6.04
C PRO A 295 14.38 -1.15 -7.44
N LYS A 296 13.56 -0.09 -7.53
CA LYS A 296 13.01 0.42 -8.80
C LYS A 296 14.05 1.06 -9.73
N GLN A 297 15.23 1.42 -9.24
CA GLN A 297 16.32 1.94 -10.07
C GLN A 297 17.29 0.85 -10.55
N ARG A 298 17.35 -0.30 -9.86
CA ARG A 298 18.19 -1.44 -10.29
C ARG A 298 17.76 -2.03 -11.64
N GLN A 299 16.45 -2.07 -11.92
CA GLN A 299 15.94 -2.58 -13.21
C GLN A 299 16.34 -1.72 -14.43
N LYS A 300 16.69 -0.43 -14.25
CA LYS A 300 17.13 0.42 -15.37
C LYS A 300 18.61 0.29 -15.72
N HIS A 301 19.44 -0.24 -14.82
CA HIS A 301 20.88 -0.40 -15.08
C HIS A 301 21.31 -1.83 -15.45
N GLY A 302 20.38 -2.80 -15.43
CA GLY A 302 20.64 -4.20 -15.82
C GLY A 302 20.56 -4.49 -17.32
N HIS A 303 20.36 -3.49 -18.20
CA HIS A 303 20.20 -3.70 -19.65
C HIS A 303 21.22 -2.93 -20.51
N SER A 304 22.31 -2.43 -19.92
CA SER A 304 23.44 -1.90 -20.70
C SER A 304 24.75 -2.52 -20.25
N LYS A 305 24.97 -3.79 -20.62
CA LYS A 305 26.30 -4.41 -20.78
C LYS A 305 26.15 -5.83 -21.34
N SER A 306 25.89 -5.92 -22.64
CA SER A 306 26.33 -7.01 -23.52
C SER A 306 26.22 -6.53 -24.97
N ARG A 307 27.26 -5.86 -25.44
CA ARG A 307 27.76 -5.94 -26.81
C ARG A 307 29.24 -6.18 -26.71
#